data_AF-A0A919FH88-F1
#
_entry.id   AF-A0A919FH88-F1
#
_cell.length_a   1.000
_cell.length_b   1.000
_cell.length_c   1.000
_cell.angle_alpha   90.00
_cell.angle_beta   90.00
_cell.angle_gamma   90.00
#
_symmetry.space_group_name_H-M   'P 1'
#
loop_
_entity.id
_entity.type
_entity.pdbx_description
1 polymer ?
#
loop_
_entity_poly.entity_id
_entity_poly.type
_entity_poly.pdbx_seq_one_letter_code
_entity_poly.pdbx_strand_id
1 'polypeptide(L)'
;MVEAAPVGVGVVLEELRELYAVTLGYPVEAITGEADLEADLGIDSLKRAEMLGKVTAHFGLHGSSDDVRFIAMPTLAELAELVVATLSTAR
;
A
#
# COMPACT_ATOMS: atom_id res chain seq x y z
N MET A 1 14.33 19.46 -15.77
CA MET A 1 14.29 18.04 -16.13
C MET A 1 14.20 17.30 -14.81
N VAL A 2 13.01 16.82 -14.42
CA VAL A 2 12.85 16.09 -13.17
C VAL A 2 13.12 14.64 -13.52
N GLU A 3 14.27 14.12 -13.06
CA GLU A 3 14.59 12.70 -13.11
C GLU A 3 13.42 11.95 -12.47
N ALA A 4 12.74 11.10 -13.24
CA ALA A 4 11.77 10.17 -12.68
C ALA A 4 12.56 9.18 -11.83
N ALA A 5 12.75 9.52 -10.56
CA ALA A 5 13.34 8.61 -9.59
C ALA A 5 12.61 7.27 -9.70
N PRO A 6 13.33 6.13 -9.70
CA PRO A 6 12.66 4.85 -9.58
C PRO A 6 11.77 4.94 -8.35
N VAL A 7 10.48 4.62 -8.52
CA VAL A 7 9.55 4.60 -7.39
C VAL A 7 10.07 3.54 -6.44
N GLY A 8 10.78 3.97 -5.41
CA GLY A 8 11.43 3.09 -4.45
C GLY A 8 10.40 2.58 -3.46
N VAL A 9 10.62 1.37 -2.94
CA VAL A 9 9.75 0.76 -1.92
C VAL A 9 9.56 1.69 -0.72
N GLY A 10 10.60 2.42 -0.31
CA GLY A 10 10.50 3.40 0.78
C GLY A 10 9.50 4.53 0.51
N VAL A 11 9.46 5.05 -0.72
CA VAL A 11 8.53 6.12 -1.10
C VAL A 11 7.10 5.60 -1.09
N VAL A 12 6.86 4.43 -1.69
CA VAL A 12 5.53 3.80 -1.69
C VAL A 12 5.08 3.47 -0.27
N LEU A 13 6.00 2.98 0.56
CA LEU A 13 5.70 2.65 1.94
C LEU A 13 5.27 3.90 2.73
N GLU A 14 5.94 5.03 2.59
CA GLU A 14 5.52 6.29 3.24
C GLU A 14 4.11 6.71 2.79
N GLU A 15 3.84 6.72 1.49
CA GLU A 15 2.52 7.06 0.94
C GLU A 15 1.42 6.11 1.44
N LEU A 16 1.71 4.80 1.50
CA LEU A 16 0.80 3.81 2.06
C LEU A 16 0.56 4.05 3.56
N ARG A 17 1.61 4.35 4.34
CA ARG A 17 1.47 4.65 5.77
C ARG A 17 0.59 5.87 5.98
N GLU A 18 0.75 6.93 5.20
CA GLU A 18 -0.09 8.12 5.27
C GLU A 18 -1.55 7.80 4.91
N LEU A 19 -1.78 7.06 3.82
CA LEU A 19 -3.12 6.66 3.39
C LEU A 19 -3.85 5.82 4.45
N TYR A 20 -3.14 4.88 5.07
CA TYR A 20 -3.63 4.04 6.15
C TYR A 20 -3.85 4.82 7.44
N ALA A 21 -2.93 5.70 7.81
CA ALA A 21 -3.06 6.59 8.96
C ALA A 21 -4.34 7.45 8.86
N VAL A 22 -4.55 8.10 7.71
CA VAL A 22 -5.74 8.93 7.46
C VAL A 22 -7.02 8.10 7.49
N THR A 23 -7.01 6.88 6.93
CA THR A 23 -8.21 6.05 6.89
C THR A 23 -8.56 5.44 8.24
N LEU A 24 -7.56 5.05 9.03
CA LEU A 24 -7.75 4.43 10.34
C LEU A 24 -7.87 5.48 11.47
N GLY A 25 -7.49 6.72 11.21
CA GLY A 25 -7.46 7.79 12.23
C GLY A 25 -6.28 7.67 13.20
N TYR A 26 -5.22 6.96 12.82
CA TYR A 26 -3.99 6.86 13.59
C TYR A 26 -2.96 7.87 13.08
N PRO A 27 -2.00 8.32 13.92
CA PRO A 27 -0.86 9.08 13.43
C PRO A 27 0.02 8.18 12.54
N VAL A 28 0.59 8.73 11.48
CA VAL A 28 1.50 8.01 10.55
C VAL A 28 2.69 7.35 11.27
N GLU A 29 3.10 7.94 12.39
CA GLU A 29 4.15 7.45 13.27
C GLU A 29 3.80 6.11 13.94
N ALA A 30 2.51 5.86 14.20
CA ALA A 30 2.02 4.63 14.81
C ALA A 30 1.87 3.48 13.79
N ILE A 31 1.78 3.80 12.50
CA ILE A 31 1.72 2.81 11.43
C ILE A 31 3.15 2.45 11.04
N THR A 32 3.59 1.21 11.28
CA THR A 32 4.93 0.73 10.85
C THR A 32 4.78 -0.14 9.59
N GLY A 33 5.86 -0.23 8.80
CA GLY A 33 5.84 -1.05 7.59
C GLY A 33 5.72 -2.55 7.87
N GLU A 34 6.26 -2.99 9.01
CA GLU A 34 6.29 -4.39 9.44
C GLU A 34 5.08 -4.77 10.31
N ALA A 35 4.21 -3.81 10.67
CA ALA A 35 3.01 -4.10 11.45
C ALA A 35 2.07 -5.01 10.68
N ASP A 36 1.48 -5.98 11.40
CA ASP A 36 0.46 -6.83 10.82
C ASP A 36 -0.85 -6.03 10.67
N LEU A 37 -1.37 -5.99 9.44
CA LEU A 37 -2.57 -5.24 9.12
C LEU A 37 -3.78 -5.74 9.92
N GLU A 38 -3.91 -7.04 10.18
CA GLU A 38 -5.06 -7.59 10.91
C GLU A 38 -4.83 -7.64 12.42
N ALA A 39 -3.68 -8.17 12.86
CA ALA A 39 -3.37 -8.43 14.25
C ALA A 39 -2.96 -7.16 15.02
N ASP A 40 -2.12 -6.29 14.43
CA ASP A 40 -1.68 -5.05 15.08
C ASP A 40 -2.63 -3.88 14.79
N LEU A 41 -3.06 -3.73 13.54
CA LEU A 41 -3.86 -2.58 13.10
C LEU A 41 -5.37 -2.80 13.07
N GLY A 42 -5.85 -4.04 13.26
CA GLY A 42 -7.28 -4.35 13.27
C GLY A 42 -7.98 -4.11 11.93
N ILE A 43 -7.25 -4.32 10.82
CA ILE A 43 -7.75 -4.17 9.45
C ILE A 43 -8.30 -5.50 8.94
N ASP A 44 -9.62 -5.64 9.09
CA ASP A 44 -10.38 -6.75 8.56
C ASP A 44 -10.38 -6.80 7.02
N SER A 45 -10.76 -7.94 6.46
CA SER A 45 -10.86 -8.17 5.01
C SER A 45 -11.72 -7.14 4.26
N LEU A 46 -12.79 -6.62 4.88
CA LEU A 46 -13.63 -5.55 4.31
C LEU A 46 -12.82 -4.26 4.15
N LYS A 47 -12.14 -3.82 5.22
CA LYS A 47 -11.30 -2.62 5.18
C LYS A 47 -10.14 -2.80 4.20
N ARG A 48 -9.55 -3.99 4.11
CA ARG A 48 -8.49 -4.27 3.12
C ARG A 48 -8.98 -4.03 1.69
N ALA A 49 -10.19 -4.49 1.35
CA ALA A 49 -10.77 -4.26 0.03
C ALA A 49 -11.02 -2.75 -0.24
N GLU A 50 -11.51 -2.01 0.77
CA GLU A 50 -11.69 -0.57 0.65
C GLU A 50 -10.35 0.18 0.50
N MET A 51 -9.34 -0.20 1.30
CA MET A 51 -8.00 0.36 1.23
C MET A 51 -7.35 0.07 -0.12
N LEU A 52 -7.52 -1.14 -0.64
CA LEU A 52 -7.01 -1.51 -1.96
C LEU A 52 -7.59 -0.59 -3.05
N GLY A 53 -8.88 -0.28 -2.99
CA GLY A 53 -9.50 0.65 -3.93
C GLY A 53 -8.84 2.04 -3.89
N LYS A 54 -8.47 2.51 -2.70
CA LYS A 54 -7.73 3.78 -2.54
C LYS A 54 -6.30 3.68 -3.04
N VAL A 55 -5.58 2.60 -2.71
CA VAL A 55 -4.20 2.35 -3.13
C VAL A 55 -4.11 2.29 -4.66
N THR A 56 -4.96 1.48 -5.29
CA THR A 56 -4.97 1.33 -6.76
C THR A 56 -5.34 2.64 -7.46
N ALA A 57 -6.29 3.40 -6.93
CA ALA A 57 -6.61 4.73 -7.44
C ALA A 57 -5.46 5.73 -7.27
N HIS A 58 -4.77 5.70 -6.12
CA HIS A 58 -3.64 6.59 -5.80
C HIS A 58 -2.43 6.35 -6.71
N PHE A 59 -2.06 5.08 -6.92
CA PHE A 59 -0.91 4.69 -7.74
C PHE A 59 -1.26 4.46 -9.22
N GLY A 60 -2.53 4.58 -9.61
CA GLY A 60 -2.97 4.38 -10.98
C GLY A 60 -3.00 2.92 -11.45
N LEU A 61 -3.06 1.96 -10.53
CA LEU A 61 -3.00 0.50 -10.76
C LEU A 61 -4.35 -0.13 -11.17
N HIS A 62 -5.21 0.64 -11.83
CA HIS A 62 -6.55 0.18 -12.22
C HIS A 62 -6.46 -1.03 -13.17
N GLY A 63 -7.07 -2.15 -12.80
CA GLY A 63 -7.15 -3.35 -13.64
C GLY A 63 -5.94 -4.30 -13.56
N SER A 64 -5.05 -4.12 -12.58
CA SER A 64 -3.98 -5.08 -12.31
C SER A 64 -4.55 -6.42 -11.82
N SER A 65 -4.08 -7.55 -12.34
CA SER A 65 -4.51 -8.88 -11.84
C SER A 65 -3.98 -9.21 -10.44
N ASP A 66 -3.28 -8.28 -9.81
CA ASP A 66 -2.63 -8.41 -8.51
C ASP A 66 -3.54 -7.99 -7.34
N ASP A 67 -4.79 -7.54 -7.58
CA ASP A 67 -5.78 -7.19 -6.54
C ASP A 67 -5.86 -8.23 -5.41
N VAL A 68 -5.95 -9.51 -5.78
CA VAL A 68 -6.02 -10.61 -4.82
C VAL A 68 -4.74 -10.72 -3.98
N ARG A 69 -3.58 -10.47 -4.61
CA ARG A 69 -2.28 -10.52 -3.93
C ARG A 69 -2.11 -9.34 -3.00
N PHE A 70 -2.55 -8.14 -3.39
CA PHE A 70 -2.50 -6.96 -2.54
C PHE A 70 -3.29 -7.15 -1.24
N ILE A 71 -4.49 -7.75 -1.29
CA ILE A 71 -5.30 -8.04 -0.08
C ILE A 71 -4.64 -9.11 0.79
N ALA A 72 -3.93 -10.05 0.18
CA ALA A 72 -3.26 -11.14 0.87
C ALA A 72 -1.99 -10.71 1.62
N MET A 73 -1.46 -9.50 1.38
CA MET A 73 -0.27 -9.01 2.07
C MET A 73 -0.58 -8.79 3.56
N PRO A 74 0.19 -9.40 4.48
CA PRO A 74 -0.04 -9.23 5.91
C PRO A 74 0.52 -7.90 6.42
N THR A 75 1.52 -7.31 5.74
CA THR A 75 2.18 -6.07 6.15
C THR A 75 2.15 -4.98 5.06
N LEU A 76 2.37 -3.73 5.46
CA LEU A 76 2.49 -2.60 4.52
C LEU A 76 3.78 -2.64 3.72
N ALA A 77 4.87 -3.19 4.28
CA ALA A 77 6.14 -3.34 3.60
C ALA A 77 6.00 -4.27 2.38
N GLU A 78 5.40 -5.45 2.57
CA GLU A 78 5.15 -6.38 1.48
C GLU A 78 4.18 -5.80 0.44
N LEU A 79 3.16 -5.07 0.89
CA LEU A 79 2.26 -4.35 0.01
C LEU A 79 3.01 -3.31 -0.84
N ALA A 80 3.92 -2.53 -0.23
CA ALA A 80 4.73 -1.55 -0.91
C ALA A 80 5.66 -2.18 -1.96
N GLU A 81 6.29 -3.30 -1.63
CA GLU A 81 7.12 -4.06 -2.57
C GLU A 81 6.32 -4.54 -3.77
N LEU A 82 5.13 -5.09 -3.53
CA LEU A 82 4.26 -5.55 -4.59
C LEU A 82 3.78 -4.38 -5.47
N VAL A 83 3.41 -3.25 -4.89
CA VAL A 83 3.02 -2.04 -5.64
C VAL A 83 4.17 -1.56 -6.54
N VAL A 84 5.40 -1.48 -6.03
CA VAL A 84 6.58 -1.12 -6.84
C VAL A 84 6.81 -2.14 -7.96
N ALA A 85 6.69 -3.43 -7.69
CA ALA A 85 6.84 -4.47 -8.68
C ALA A 85 5.78 -4.35 -9.79
N THR A 86 4.52 -4.06 -9.44
CA THR A 86 3.44 -3.85 -10.39
C THR A 86 3.66 -2.58 -11.20
N LEU A 87 4.02 -1.46 -10.58
CA LEU A 87 4.34 -0.21 -11.27
C LEU A 87 5.52 -0.36 -12.25
N SER A 88 6.51 -1.17 -11.88
CA SER A 88 7.67 -1.46 -12.74
C SER A 88 7.31 -2.36 -13.92
N THR A 89 6.32 -3.24 -13.75
CA THR A 89 5.85 -4.15 -14.81
C THR A 89 4.83 -3.50 -15.74
N ALA A 90 4.06 -2.52 -15.24
CA ALA A 90 3.04 -1.81 -16.00
C ALA A 90 3.60 -0.73 -16.95
N ARG A 91 4.93 -0.58 -17.03
CA ARG A 91 5.62 0.46 -17.79
C ARG A 91 6.03 0.02 -19.20
#